data_AF-A0A645HHS4-F1
#
_entry.id   AF-A0A645HHS4-F1
#
_cell.length_a   1.000
_cell.length_b   1.000
_cell.length_c   1.000
_cell.angle_alpha   90.00
_cell.angle_beta   90.00
_cell.angle_gamma   90.00
#
_symmetry.space_group_name_H-M   'P 1'
#
loop_
_entity.id
_entity.type
_entity.pdbx_description
1 polymer ?
#
loop_
_entity_poly.entity_id
_entity_poly.type
_entity_poly.pdbx_seq_one_letter_code
_entity_poly.pdbx_strand_id
1 'polypeptide(L)'
;MKADWVSKEQSQAAKLFLDFLLSPEIQTLALEKYGFRPADPSIALDSATSPLQLYSKNGVQIKIPPEVEIPDGNTLNTLLDFWSRNVQQ
;
A
#
# COMPACT_ATOMS: atom_id res chain seq x y z
N MET A 1 -4.72 18.58 -3.58
CA MET A 1 -5.26 18.63 -2.20
C MET A 1 -5.97 19.96 -2.01
N LYS A 2 -7.15 19.99 -1.37
CA LYS A 2 -7.92 21.22 -1.15
C LYS A 2 -8.40 21.25 0.31
N ALA A 3 -7.53 21.69 1.19
CA ALA A 3 -7.89 22.03 2.57
C ALA A 3 -7.33 23.42 2.86
N ASP A 4 -8.02 24.19 3.69
CA ASP A 4 -7.74 25.62 3.86
C ASP A 4 -6.37 25.91 4.50
N TRP A 5 -5.74 24.89 5.09
CA TRP A 5 -4.41 24.94 5.69
C TRP A 5 -3.27 24.57 4.72
N VAL A 6 -3.57 24.24 3.45
CA VAL A 6 -2.57 23.84 2.46
C VAL A 6 -2.18 25.01 1.58
N SER A 7 -0.90 25.40 1.62
CA SER A 7 -0.38 26.45 0.74
C SER A 7 -0.26 25.96 -0.71
N LYS A 8 -0.16 26.90 -1.67
CA LYS A 8 0.04 26.55 -3.09
C LYS A 8 1.35 25.81 -3.31
N GLU A 9 2.41 26.24 -2.63
CA GLU A 9 3.74 25.65 -2.66
C GLU A 9 3.72 24.22 -2.13
N GLN A 10 3.00 23.98 -1.01
CA GLN A 10 2.83 22.65 -0.47
C GLN A 10 2.06 21.72 -1.43
N SER A 11 1.00 22.22 -2.06
CA SER A 11 0.27 21.44 -3.07
C SER A 11 1.15 21.11 -4.28
N GLN A 12 2.02 22.03 -4.71
CA GLN A 12 2.93 21.78 -5.82
C GLN A 12 4.03 20.79 -5.44
N ALA A 13 4.61 20.92 -4.24
CA ALA A 13 5.61 19.98 -3.73
C ALA A 13 5.03 18.57 -3.57
N ALA A 14 3.79 18.45 -3.07
CA ALA A 14 3.11 17.16 -2.98
C ALA A 14 2.91 16.51 -4.35
N LYS A 15 2.60 17.29 -5.39
CA LYS A 15 2.50 16.78 -6.76
C LYS A 15 3.85 16.27 -7.26
N LEU A 16 4.92 17.07 -7.12
CA LEU A 16 6.27 16.66 -7.53
C LEU A 16 6.72 15.39 -6.82
N PHE A 17 6.42 15.27 -5.53
CA PHE A 17 6.77 14.08 -4.76
C PHE A 17 5.96 12.86 -5.20
N LEU A 18 4.66 13.03 -5.49
CA LEU A 18 3.84 11.94 -6.02
C LEU A 18 4.35 11.48 -7.39
N ASP A 19 4.71 12.41 -8.28
CA ASP A 19 5.27 12.10 -9.60
C ASP A 19 6.60 11.31 -9.47
N PHE A 20 7.45 11.67 -8.50
CA PHE A 20 8.65 10.91 -8.16
C PHE A 20 8.33 9.50 -7.63
N LEU A 21 7.40 9.38 -6.69
CA LEU A 21 7.03 8.08 -6.12
C LEU A 21 6.41 7.14 -7.17
N LEU A 22 5.70 7.69 -8.14
CA LEU A 22 5.07 6.94 -9.24
C LEU A 22 6.01 6.70 -10.43
N SER A 23 7.26 7.19 -10.37
CA SER A 23 8.21 6.92 -11.45
C SER A 23 8.55 5.41 -11.52
N PRO A 24 8.72 4.83 -12.72
CA PRO A 24 9.02 3.40 -12.87
C PRO A 24 10.27 2.96 -12.10
N GLU A 25 11.28 3.81 -12.03
CA GLU A 25 12.55 3.54 -11.34
C GLU A 25 12.35 3.40 -9.83
N ILE A 26 11.55 4.31 -9.24
CA ILE A 26 11.29 4.31 -7.80
C ILE A 26 10.32 3.19 -7.42
N GLN A 27 9.33 2.92 -8.25
CA GLN A 27 8.42 1.79 -8.08
C GLN A 27 9.17 0.45 -8.15
N THR A 28 10.10 0.31 -9.10
CA THR A 28 10.95 -0.89 -9.23
C THR A 28 11.85 -1.05 -8.01
N LEU A 29 12.52 0.03 -7.57
CA LEU A 29 13.33 0.01 -6.35
C LEU A 29 12.50 -0.39 -5.12
N ALA A 30 11.28 0.14 -4.98
CA ALA A 30 10.39 -0.16 -3.87
C ALA A 30 9.98 -1.64 -3.85
N LEU A 31 9.68 -2.21 -5.02
CA LEU A 31 9.39 -3.63 -5.18
C LEU A 31 10.61 -4.49 -4.83
N GLU A 32 11.74 -4.28 -5.50
CA GLU A 32 12.90 -5.16 -5.40
C GLU A 32 13.57 -5.10 -4.03
N LYS A 33 13.64 -3.92 -3.41
CA LYS A 33 14.35 -3.73 -2.14
C LYS A 33 13.48 -3.95 -0.91
N TYR A 34 12.18 -3.63 -1.01
CA TYR A 34 11.30 -3.57 0.16
C TYR A 34 10.02 -4.40 0.01
N GLY A 35 9.73 -4.95 -1.17
CA GLY A 35 8.55 -5.79 -1.40
C GLY A 35 7.24 -4.98 -1.49
N PHE A 36 7.31 -3.68 -1.72
CA PHE A 36 6.09 -2.88 -1.96
C PHE A 36 5.54 -3.16 -3.35
N ARG A 37 4.24 -3.43 -3.45
CA ARG A 37 3.57 -3.62 -4.74
C ARG A 37 3.52 -2.31 -5.52
N PRO A 38 3.99 -2.30 -6.78
CA PRO A 38 3.89 -1.13 -7.61
C PRO A 38 2.45 -0.69 -7.91
N ALA A 39 2.27 0.62 -8.07
CA ALA A 39 1.05 1.19 -8.63
C ALA A 39 1.00 1.05 -10.16
N ASP A 40 2.16 0.99 -10.82
CA ASP A 40 2.27 0.74 -12.26
C ASP A 40 2.15 -0.77 -12.55
N PRO A 41 1.07 -1.23 -13.22
CA PRO A 41 0.85 -2.64 -13.49
C PRO A 41 1.79 -3.22 -14.55
N SER A 42 2.57 -2.39 -15.25
CA SER A 42 3.55 -2.87 -16.24
C SER A 42 4.82 -3.43 -15.58
N ILE A 43 5.06 -3.13 -14.30
CA ILE A 43 6.21 -3.64 -13.54
C ILE A 43 5.91 -5.06 -13.07
N ALA A 44 6.71 -6.02 -13.53
CA ALA A 44 6.54 -7.44 -13.21
C ALA A 44 6.80 -7.72 -11.71
N LEU A 45 5.83 -8.34 -11.04
CA LEU A 45 5.89 -8.65 -9.60
C LEU A 45 6.77 -9.87 -9.25
N ASP A 46 6.99 -10.74 -10.23
CA ASP A 46 7.56 -12.10 -10.10
C ASP A 46 9.05 -12.19 -10.45
N SER A 47 9.75 -11.04 -10.51
CA SER A 47 11.20 -11.01 -10.61
C SER A 47 11.85 -11.86 -9.50
N ALA A 48 12.89 -12.62 -9.83
CA ALA A 48 13.59 -13.48 -8.88
C ALA A 48 14.22 -12.71 -7.71
N THR A 49 14.48 -11.41 -7.88
CA THR A 49 15.01 -10.51 -6.84
C THR A 49 13.92 -9.94 -5.93
N SER A 50 12.65 -10.04 -6.32
CA SER A 50 11.53 -9.48 -5.57
C SER A 50 11.28 -10.26 -4.28
N PRO A 51 11.14 -9.59 -3.11
CA PRO A 51 10.69 -10.22 -1.87
C PRO A 51 9.35 -10.94 -2.03
N LEU A 52 8.49 -10.50 -2.96
CA LEU A 52 7.21 -11.16 -3.23
C LEU A 52 7.38 -12.59 -3.75
N GLN A 53 8.43 -12.83 -4.54
CA GLN A 53 8.75 -14.16 -5.05
C GLN A 53 9.59 -14.95 -4.05
N LEU A 54 10.59 -14.30 -3.43
CA LEU A 54 11.52 -14.92 -2.48
C LEU A 54 10.79 -15.57 -1.29
N TYR A 55 9.80 -14.89 -0.74
CA TYR A 55 9.05 -15.34 0.44
C TYR A 55 7.74 -16.06 0.11
N SER A 56 7.56 -16.50 -1.14
CA SER A 56 6.37 -17.26 -1.56
C SER A 56 6.15 -18.52 -0.71
N LYS A 57 7.22 -19.21 -0.32
CA LYS A 57 7.18 -20.37 0.58
C LYS A 57 6.76 -20.03 2.01
N ASN A 58 6.84 -18.76 2.41
CA ASN A 58 6.41 -18.26 3.73
C ASN A 58 4.98 -17.72 3.72
N GLY A 59 4.21 -17.96 2.64
CA GLY A 59 2.81 -17.57 2.54
C GLY A 59 2.56 -16.24 1.82
N VAL A 60 3.61 -15.58 1.30
CA VAL A 60 3.42 -14.40 0.44
C VAL A 60 2.82 -14.84 -0.89
N GLN A 61 1.73 -14.18 -1.31
CA GLN A 61 1.02 -14.47 -2.55
C GLN A 61 1.10 -13.30 -3.51
N ILE A 62 1.55 -13.54 -4.74
CA ILE A 62 1.54 -12.54 -5.83
C ILE A 62 0.12 -12.33 -6.36
N LYS A 63 -0.63 -13.41 -6.51
CA LYS A 63 -2.04 -13.38 -6.86
C LYS A 63 -2.87 -13.33 -5.58
N ILE A 64 -3.40 -12.16 -5.25
CA ILE A 64 -4.28 -11.98 -4.10
C ILE A 64 -5.75 -12.15 -4.51
N PRO A 65 -6.63 -12.58 -3.60
CA PRO A 65 -8.08 -12.51 -3.79
C PRO A 65 -8.53 -11.07 -4.10
N PRO A 66 -9.71 -10.90 -4.72
CA PRO A 66 -10.27 -9.57 -4.98
C PRO A 66 -10.42 -8.76 -3.68
N GLU A 67 -10.54 -7.44 -3.87
CA GLU A 67 -10.73 -6.49 -2.78
C GLU A 67 -11.92 -6.90 -1.90
N VAL A 68 -11.73 -6.82 -0.59
CA VAL A 68 -12.76 -7.14 0.40
C VAL A 68 -13.80 -6.02 0.38
N GLU A 69 -15.08 -6.38 0.53
CA GLU A 69 -16.14 -5.38 0.68
C GLU A 69 -15.88 -4.49 1.90
N ILE A 70 -16.07 -3.18 1.74
CA ILE A 70 -15.94 -2.24 2.84
C ILE A 70 -17.05 -2.55 3.85
N PRO A 71 -16.71 -2.93 5.11
CA PRO A 71 -17.71 -3.29 6.09
C PRO A 71 -18.58 -2.08 6.44
N ASP A 72 -19.84 -2.33 6.77
CA ASP A 72 -20.70 -1.29 7.31
C ASP A 72 -20.19 -0.79 8.69
N GLY A 73 -20.69 0.37 9.11
CA GLY A 73 -20.23 1.01 10.35
C GLY A 73 -20.48 0.17 11.61
N ASN A 74 -21.55 -0.63 11.65
CA ASN A 74 -21.84 -1.49 12.79
C ASN A 74 -20.85 -2.66 12.88
N THR A 75 -20.55 -3.27 11.73
CA THR A 75 -19.52 -4.29 11.60
C THR A 75 -18.15 -3.75 12.03
N LEU A 76 -17.79 -2.54 11.58
CA LEU A 76 -16.52 -1.90 11.96
C LEU A 76 -16.43 -1.64 13.48
N ASN A 77 -17.48 -1.09 14.09
CA ASN A 77 -17.52 -0.85 15.53
C ASN A 77 -17.38 -2.15 16.34
N THR A 78 -18.04 -3.21 15.89
CA THR A 78 -17.94 -4.53 16.54
C THR A 78 -16.52 -5.07 16.50
N LEU A 79 -15.80 -4.91 15.38
CA LEU A 79 -14.39 -5.31 15.25
C LEU A 79 -13.49 -4.49 16.19
N LEU A 80 -13.72 -3.18 16.30
CA LEU A 80 -12.95 -2.29 17.19
C LEU A 80 -13.17 -2.65 18.67
N ASP A 81 -14.42 -2.89 19.09
CA ASP A 81 -14.76 -3.32 20.44
C ASP A 81 -14.13 -4.67 20.79
N PHE A 82 -14.15 -5.61 19.84
CA PHE A 82 -13.48 -6.90 20.01
C PHE A 82 -11.97 -6.74 20.20
N TRP A 83 -11.32 -5.93 19.36
CA TRP A 83 -9.88 -5.67 19.47
C TRP A 83 -9.50 -5.04 20.82
N SER A 84 -10.22 -4.00 21.24
CA SER A 84 -9.97 -3.32 22.51
C SER A 84 -10.05 -4.28 23.71
N ARG A 85 -11.01 -5.21 23.70
CA ARG A 85 -11.17 -6.18 24.78
C ARG A 85 -10.11 -7.28 24.81
N ASN A 86 -9.56 -7.68 23.66
CA ASN A 86 -8.77 -8.91 23.55
C ASN A 86 -7.27 -8.69 23.27
N VAL A 87 -6.87 -7.54 22.73
CA VAL A 87 -5.49 -7.29 22.31
C VAL A 87 -4.83 -6.14 23.05
N GLN A 88 -5.61 -5.16 23.52
CA GLN A 88 -5.08 -4.01 24.28
C GLN A 88 -5.03 -4.23 25.80
N GLN A 89 -5.20 -5.45 26.30
CA GLN A 89 -5.03 -5.77 27.72
C GLN A 89 -3.58 -6.07 28.07
#